data_AF-A0A968BU92-F1
#
_entry.id   AF-A0A968BU92-F1
#
_cell.length_a   1.000
_cell.length_b   1.000
_cell.length_c   1.000
_cell.angle_alpha   90.00
_cell.angle_beta   90.00
_cell.angle_gamma   90.00
#
_symmetry.space_group_name_H-M   'P 1'
#
loop_
_entity.id
_entity.type
_entity.pdbx_description
1 polymer ?
#
loop_
_entity_poly.entity_id
_entity_poly.type
_entity_poly.pdbx_seq_one_letter_code
_entity_poly.pdbx_strand_id
1 'polypeptide(L)'
;MASHLPRRVRWLFGTTPGLLLVVTAWDALLVAFLSPFSGSGPLARLDLPSRLGLVLDEAGRVGRIIMLYHALAVPFVAALVYFILDLLSFGNERRFHRIVRPTITVGYMLASAGGIGFAYLGWGWIAHGLFLVGLSLVFYAGVVLCVGLFPWRRGLADEGFSLERVAFWLMALCTLISAAIGGAAGAYFGNGFTAFLAEDVVRLEHDLGQRAIIAHLHIMLTLIDVALLLVVARTFGLRGRAHNVAMGLVIAGTAVASLATWGVMVIEGVAHKIINVGAFLLLAAAAIVAIQGFARLVEERLNHEGSGRPSWGRRLKALLSDPVRFGLLFELIFVNVVVTAPGVYVAFNLET
;
A
#
# COMPACT_ATOMS: atom_id res chain seq x y z
N MET A 1 5.57 -34.34 -2.96
CA MET A 1 6.82 -33.60 -2.66
C MET A 1 6.74 -32.64 -1.46
N ALA A 2 5.60 -32.44 -0.78
CA ALA A 2 5.50 -31.52 0.38
C ALA A 2 5.81 -32.13 1.78
N SER A 3 6.16 -33.42 1.85
CA SER A 3 6.28 -34.18 3.11
C SER A 3 7.59 -34.02 3.87
N HIS A 4 8.62 -33.38 3.29
CA HIS A 4 9.97 -33.30 3.89
C HIS A 4 10.40 -31.91 4.36
N LEU A 5 9.57 -30.88 4.24
CA LEU A 5 9.93 -29.55 4.73
C LEU A 5 9.84 -29.47 6.26
N PRO A 6 10.87 -28.93 6.94
CA PRO A 6 10.84 -28.70 8.38
C PRO A 6 9.58 -27.94 8.79
N ARG A 7 9.01 -28.30 9.95
CA ARG A 7 7.77 -27.69 10.48
C ARG A 7 7.81 -26.15 10.46
N ARG A 8 8.98 -25.57 10.74
CA ARG A 8 9.20 -24.12 10.74
C ARG A 8 9.04 -23.49 9.35
N VAL A 9 9.60 -24.10 8.30
CA VAL A 9 9.49 -23.58 6.92
C VAL A 9 8.05 -23.65 6.44
N ARG A 10 7.33 -24.74 6.75
CA ARG A 10 5.90 -24.85 6.43
C ARG A 10 5.06 -23.80 7.15
N TRP A 11 5.42 -23.45 8.39
CA TRP A 11 4.72 -22.39 9.10
C TRP A 11 5.01 -21.01 8.48
N LEU A 12 6.29 -20.68 8.23
CA LEU A 12 6.72 -19.39 7.67
C LEU A 12 6.07 -19.11 6.30
N PHE A 13 6.03 -20.09 5.40
CA PHE A 13 5.52 -19.86 4.03
C PHE A 13 4.12 -20.42 3.79
N GLY A 14 3.53 -21.14 4.75
CA GLY A 14 2.21 -21.75 4.63
C GLY A 14 1.09 -21.03 5.39
N THR A 15 1.42 -20.12 6.30
CA THR A 15 0.45 -19.41 7.15
C THR A 15 0.55 -17.91 6.96
N THR A 16 -0.57 -17.20 7.15
CA THR A 16 -0.59 -15.73 7.08
C THR A 16 0.35 -15.09 8.11
N PRO A 17 0.37 -15.50 9.40
CA PRO A 17 1.32 -14.93 10.37
C PRO A 17 2.79 -15.19 9.99
N GLY A 18 3.09 -16.37 9.45
CA GLY A 18 4.43 -16.69 8.96
C GLY A 18 4.85 -15.77 7.81
N LEU A 19 3.97 -15.57 6.83
CA LEU A 19 4.24 -14.72 5.67
C LEU A 19 4.40 -13.24 6.06
N LEU A 20 3.58 -12.77 7.01
CA LEU A 20 3.70 -11.43 7.59
C LEU A 20 5.03 -11.25 8.32
N LEU A 21 5.47 -12.25 9.10
CA LEU A 21 6.78 -12.20 9.74
C LEU A 21 7.91 -12.13 8.71
N VAL A 22 7.84 -12.94 7.65
CA VAL A 22 8.87 -12.97 6.59
C VAL A 22 8.94 -11.62 5.89
N VAL A 23 7.81 -11.05 5.46
CA VAL A 23 7.79 -9.78 4.71
C VAL A 23 8.21 -8.60 5.58
N THR A 24 7.80 -8.54 6.85
CA THR A 24 8.25 -7.50 7.78
C THR A 24 9.75 -7.62 8.07
N ALA A 25 10.27 -8.84 8.26
CA ALA A 25 11.70 -9.06 8.43
C ALA A 25 12.48 -8.69 7.16
N TRP A 26 11.91 -8.94 5.98
CA TRP A 26 12.49 -8.58 4.70
C TRP A 26 12.60 -7.06 4.54
N ASP A 27 11.53 -6.30 4.78
CA ASP A 27 11.57 -4.84 4.73
C ASP A 27 12.54 -4.24 5.77
N ALA A 28 12.52 -4.77 6.99
CA ALA A 28 13.47 -4.34 8.02
C ALA A 28 14.92 -4.59 7.60
N LEU A 29 15.21 -5.73 6.96
CA LEU A 29 16.53 -6.04 6.40
C LEU A 29 16.91 -5.07 5.29
N LEU A 30 16.00 -4.76 4.37
CA LEU A 30 16.25 -3.80 3.29
C LEU A 30 16.58 -2.41 3.85
N VAL A 31 15.77 -1.92 4.80
CA VAL A 31 16.01 -0.63 5.47
C VAL A 31 17.34 -0.64 6.22
N ALA A 32 17.64 -1.69 6.97
CA ALA A 32 18.91 -1.84 7.68
C ALA A 32 20.11 -1.90 6.72
N PHE A 33 19.96 -2.58 5.57
CA PHE A 33 20.99 -2.67 4.54
C PHE A 33 21.24 -1.32 3.86
N LEU A 34 20.18 -0.53 3.60
CA LEU A 34 20.28 0.76 2.92
C LEU A 34 20.74 1.90 3.85
N SER A 35 20.52 1.78 5.15
CA SER A 35 20.84 2.83 6.13
C SER A 35 22.31 3.30 6.09
N PRO A 36 23.32 2.43 5.93
CA PRO A 36 24.72 2.84 5.78
C PRO A 36 25.07 3.48 4.42
N PHE A 37 24.21 3.35 3.41
CA PHE A 37 24.35 4.00 2.10
C PHE A 37 23.69 5.38 2.07
N SER A 38 22.88 5.71 3.09
CA SER A 38 22.23 7.02 3.22
C SER A 38 23.16 8.04 3.87
N GLY A 39 23.29 9.22 3.27
CA GLY A 39 24.10 10.33 3.82
C GLY A 39 23.51 10.98 5.07
N SER A 40 22.22 10.77 5.37
CA SER A 40 21.51 11.35 6.52
C SER A 40 20.91 10.29 7.47
N GLY A 41 21.15 9.00 7.19
CA GLY A 41 20.61 7.89 7.97
C GLY A 41 21.30 7.72 9.34
N PRO A 42 20.68 6.97 10.27
CA PRO A 42 21.26 6.67 11.59
C PRO A 42 22.61 5.93 11.50
N LEU A 43 22.86 5.23 10.39
CA LEU A 43 24.13 4.53 10.12
C LEU A 43 25.04 5.27 9.12
N ALA A 44 24.76 6.54 8.79
CA ALA A 44 25.55 7.33 7.84
C ALA A 44 27.06 7.39 8.20
N ARG A 45 27.38 7.31 9.49
CA ARG A 45 28.77 7.28 9.99
C ARG A 45 29.60 6.09 9.47
N LEU A 46 28.94 5.03 9.00
CA LEU A 46 29.62 3.88 8.41
C LEU A 46 30.16 4.19 7.02
N ASP A 47 29.55 5.15 6.31
CA ASP A 47 29.97 5.64 4.99
C ASP A 47 30.39 4.50 4.05
N LEU A 48 29.52 3.49 3.91
CA LEU A 48 29.80 2.34 3.05
C LEU A 48 30.10 2.72 1.59
N PRO A 49 29.46 3.74 0.98
CA PRO A 49 29.79 4.13 -0.39
C PRO A 49 31.27 4.46 -0.56
N SER A 50 31.86 5.27 0.33
CA SER A 50 33.28 5.61 0.23
C SER A 50 34.19 4.41 0.49
N ARG A 51 33.85 3.58 1.49
CA ARG A 51 34.64 2.39 1.86
C ARG A 51 34.65 1.31 0.79
N LEU A 52 33.57 1.20 0.02
CA LEU A 52 33.44 0.24 -1.09
C LEU A 52 33.89 0.84 -2.43
N GLY A 53 34.34 2.10 -2.46
CA GLY A 53 34.73 2.78 -3.69
C GLY A 53 33.55 3.02 -4.65
N LEU A 54 32.33 3.06 -4.14
CA LEU A 54 31.11 3.27 -4.93
C LEU A 54 30.90 4.77 -5.17
N VAL A 55 30.91 5.18 -6.43
CA VAL A 55 30.59 6.55 -6.83
C VAL A 55 29.08 6.64 -7.06
N LEU A 56 28.36 7.21 -6.09
CA LEU A 56 26.93 7.49 -6.19
C LEU A 56 26.72 8.86 -6.84
N ASP A 57 26.77 8.89 -8.16
CA ASP A 57 26.59 10.09 -8.98
C ASP A 57 25.14 10.61 -8.99
N GLU A 58 24.96 11.88 -9.34
CA GLU A 58 23.63 12.50 -9.38
C GLU A 58 22.75 11.95 -10.51
N ALA A 59 23.33 11.62 -11.67
CA ALA A 59 22.60 11.06 -12.81
C ALA A 59 22.04 9.66 -12.50
N GLY A 60 22.84 8.81 -11.83
CA GLY A 60 22.36 7.52 -11.35
C GLY A 60 21.39 7.62 -10.16
N ARG A 61 21.33 8.75 -9.44
CA ARG A 61 20.45 8.95 -8.26
C ARG A 61 18.99 8.71 -8.63
N VAL A 62 18.54 9.25 -9.76
CA VAL A 62 17.15 9.13 -10.21
C VAL A 62 16.76 7.68 -10.50
N GLY A 63 17.59 6.95 -11.26
CA GLY A 63 17.35 5.55 -11.57
C GLY A 63 17.33 4.67 -10.31
N ARG A 64 18.20 4.97 -9.33
CA ARG A 64 18.25 4.28 -8.03
C ARG A 64 16.99 4.53 -7.21
N ILE A 65 16.40 5.72 -7.25
CA ILE A 65 15.18 6.06 -6.51
C ILE A 65 13.99 5.20 -6.99
N ILE A 66 13.80 5.03 -8.30
CA ILE A 66 12.71 4.21 -8.86
C ILE A 66 12.84 2.76 -8.37
N MET A 67 14.04 2.20 -8.47
CA MET A 67 14.33 0.83 -8.04
C MET A 67 14.15 0.66 -6.54
N LEU A 68 14.60 1.65 -5.76
CA LEU A 68 14.47 1.68 -4.31
C LEU A 68 13.01 1.71 -3.86
N TYR A 69 12.18 2.59 -4.44
CA TYR A 69 10.77 2.69 -4.10
C TYR A 69 10.05 1.36 -4.35
N HIS A 70 10.29 0.71 -5.49
CA HIS A 70 9.68 -0.59 -5.76
C HIS A 70 10.25 -1.70 -4.87
N ALA A 71 11.55 -1.69 -4.59
CA ALA A 71 12.19 -2.67 -3.72
C ALA A 71 11.62 -2.65 -2.30
N LEU A 72 11.19 -1.50 -1.79
CA LEU A 72 10.58 -1.33 -0.47
C LEU A 72 9.04 -1.39 -0.49
N ALA A 73 8.38 -0.85 -1.52
CA ALA A 73 6.92 -0.76 -1.55
C ALA A 73 6.27 -2.11 -1.93
N VAL A 74 6.90 -2.91 -2.80
CA VAL A 74 6.30 -4.15 -3.29
C VAL A 74 6.15 -5.22 -2.18
N PRO A 75 7.11 -5.42 -1.26
CA PRO A 75 6.90 -6.27 -0.09
C PRO A 75 5.77 -5.74 0.81
N PHE A 76 5.69 -4.44 1.05
CA PHE A 76 4.58 -3.84 1.81
C PHE A 76 3.21 -4.14 1.17
N VAL A 77 3.09 -3.98 -0.15
CA VAL A 77 1.89 -4.38 -0.90
C VAL A 77 1.61 -5.88 -0.75
N ALA A 78 2.63 -6.73 -0.73
CA ALA A 78 2.47 -8.17 -0.49
C ALA A 78 1.89 -8.46 0.91
N ALA A 79 2.30 -7.71 1.94
CA ALA A 79 1.73 -7.81 3.28
C ALA A 79 0.22 -7.51 3.29
N LEU A 80 -0.19 -6.44 2.60
CA LEU A 80 -1.60 -6.09 2.43
C LEU A 80 -2.38 -7.20 1.71
N VAL A 81 -1.80 -7.79 0.66
CA VAL A 81 -2.40 -8.94 -0.04
C VAL A 81 -2.56 -10.15 0.89
N TYR A 82 -1.61 -10.43 1.78
CA TYR A 82 -1.76 -11.49 2.76
C TYR A 82 -2.91 -11.23 3.73
N PHE A 83 -3.06 -10.00 4.23
CA PHE A 83 -4.20 -9.61 5.04
C PHE A 83 -5.52 -9.74 4.28
N ILE A 84 -5.61 -9.25 3.05
CA ILE A 84 -6.82 -9.35 2.22
C ILE A 84 -7.23 -10.81 2.02
N LEU A 85 -6.27 -11.68 1.70
CA LEU A 85 -6.52 -13.11 1.55
C LEU A 85 -7.01 -13.76 2.85
N ASP A 86 -6.52 -13.32 4.01
CA ASP A 86 -6.89 -13.88 5.31
C ASP A 86 -8.25 -13.37 5.82
N LEU A 87 -8.57 -12.11 5.57
CA LEU A 87 -9.74 -11.42 6.11
C LEU A 87 -11.02 -11.62 5.29
N LEU A 88 -10.89 -11.89 3.98
CA LEU A 88 -12.00 -12.07 3.07
C LEU A 88 -12.22 -13.54 2.72
N SER A 89 -13.49 -13.91 2.61
CA SER A 89 -13.86 -15.21 2.05
C SER A 89 -13.66 -15.21 0.54
N PHE A 90 -13.05 -16.28 0.04
CA PHE A 90 -13.00 -16.60 -1.38
C PHE A 90 -13.89 -17.81 -1.71
N GLY A 91 -14.89 -18.09 -0.86
CA GLY A 91 -15.70 -19.30 -0.93
C GLY A 91 -14.86 -20.56 -0.70
N ASN A 92 -15.25 -21.67 -1.32
CA ASN A 92 -14.51 -22.94 -1.23
C ASN A 92 -13.23 -22.99 -2.09
N GLU A 93 -12.89 -21.88 -2.75
CA GLU A 93 -11.83 -21.83 -3.76
C GLU A 93 -10.46 -21.54 -3.16
N ARG A 94 -9.82 -22.56 -2.60
CA ARG A 94 -8.42 -22.45 -2.10
C ARG A 94 -7.40 -22.08 -3.19
N ARG A 95 -7.78 -22.08 -4.48
CA ARG A 95 -6.89 -21.76 -5.61
C ARG A 95 -6.30 -20.36 -5.52
N PHE A 96 -7.06 -19.36 -5.06
CA PHE A 96 -6.56 -17.99 -4.98
C PHE A 96 -5.39 -17.88 -4.00
N HIS A 97 -5.51 -18.48 -2.81
CA HIS A 97 -4.40 -18.52 -1.85
C HIS A 97 -3.19 -19.29 -2.40
N ARG A 98 -3.42 -20.42 -3.07
CA ARG A 98 -2.35 -21.28 -3.60
C ARG A 98 -1.59 -20.64 -4.75
N ILE A 99 -2.22 -19.76 -5.51
CA ILE A 99 -1.58 -19.05 -6.62
C ILE A 99 -0.98 -17.73 -6.12
N VAL A 100 -1.80 -16.87 -5.49
CA VAL A 100 -1.40 -15.51 -5.13
C VAL A 100 -0.25 -15.49 -4.12
N ARG A 101 -0.32 -16.28 -3.03
CA ARG A 101 0.70 -16.23 -1.96
C ARG A 101 2.11 -16.55 -2.46
N PRO A 102 2.40 -17.71 -3.08
CA PRO A 102 3.76 -17.99 -3.54
C PRO A 102 4.18 -17.04 -4.64
N THR A 103 3.28 -16.67 -5.57
CA THR A 103 3.64 -15.80 -6.69
C THR A 103 4.01 -14.39 -6.23
N ILE A 104 3.24 -13.78 -5.32
CA ILE A 104 3.58 -12.47 -4.79
C ILE A 104 4.80 -12.53 -3.87
N THR A 105 4.99 -13.63 -3.11
CA THR A 105 6.18 -13.82 -2.26
C THR A 105 7.45 -13.83 -3.07
N VAL A 106 7.51 -14.69 -4.09
CA VAL A 106 8.68 -14.78 -4.99
C VAL A 106 8.83 -13.46 -5.76
N GLY A 107 7.72 -12.89 -6.22
CA GLY A 107 7.71 -11.64 -6.97
C GLY A 107 8.35 -10.48 -6.20
N TYR A 108 7.93 -10.23 -4.95
CA TYR A 108 8.51 -9.14 -4.17
C TYR A 108 9.97 -9.39 -3.84
N MET A 109 10.37 -10.64 -3.53
CA MET A 109 11.76 -10.95 -3.20
C MET A 109 12.68 -10.71 -4.40
N LEU A 110 12.26 -11.12 -5.60
CA LEU A 110 12.99 -10.87 -6.84
C LEU A 110 13.03 -9.38 -7.19
N ALA A 111 11.93 -8.65 -7.00
CA ALA A 111 11.88 -7.20 -7.18
C ALA A 111 12.84 -6.49 -6.21
N SER A 112 12.79 -6.79 -4.91
CA SER A 112 13.71 -6.16 -3.94
C SER A 112 15.16 -6.50 -4.23
N ALA A 113 15.50 -7.79 -4.38
CA ALA A 113 16.89 -8.21 -4.58
C ALA A 113 17.46 -7.72 -5.93
N GLY A 114 16.67 -7.80 -7.01
CA GLY A 114 17.05 -7.30 -8.33
C GLY A 114 17.19 -5.78 -8.34
N GLY A 115 16.24 -5.06 -7.72
CA GLY A 115 16.25 -3.60 -7.64
C GLY A 115 17.45 -3.06 -6.84
N ILE A 116 17.70 -3.61 -5.65
CA ILE A 116 18.87 -3.24 -4.84
C ILE A 116 20.17 -3.66 -5.51
N GLY A 117 20.23 -4.86 -6.08
CA GLY A 117 21.40 -5.36 -6.80
C GLY A 117 21.78 -4.48 -7.99
N PHE A 118 20.78 -4.05 -8.76
CA PHE A 118 20.98 -3.12 -9.87
C PHE A 118 21.37 -1.73 -9.40
N ALA A 119 20.68 -1.20 -8.39
CA ALA A 119 20.86 0.18 -7.93
C ALA A 119 22.15 0.41 -7.14
N TYR A 120 22.61 -0.56 -6.33
CA TYR A 120 23.69 -0.34 -5.36
C TYR A 120 24.87 -1.30 -5.50
N LEU A 121 24.69 -2.48 -6.11
CA LEU A 121 25.73 -3.52 -6.14
C LEU A 121 26.40 -3.71 -7.52
N GLY A 122 25.99 -2.94 -8.53
CA GLY A 122 26.58 -2.99 -9.87
C GLY A 122 26.29 -4.29 -10.64
N TRP A 123 25.26 -5.05 -10.25
CA TRP A 123 24.94 -6.36 -10.84
C TRP A 123 24.40 -6.30 -12.28
N GLY A 124 24.39 -5.12 -12.90
CA GLY A 124 24.12 -4.91 -14.31
C GLY A 124 22.73 -5.40 -14.77
N TRP A 125 22.63 -5.74 -16.05
CA TRP A 125 21.36 -6.07 -16.71
C TRP A 125 20.67 -7.32 -16.14
N ILE A 126 21.40 -8.26 -15.53
CA ILE A 126 20.82 -9.46 -14.90
C ILE A 126 19.96 -9.09 -13.71
N ALA A 127 20.46 -8.22 -12.82
CA ALA A 127 19.70 -7.78 -11.66
C ALA A 127 18.48 -6.95 -12.06
N HIS A 128 18.60 -6.13 -13.11
CA HIS A 128 17.44 -5.44 -13.69
C HIS A 128 16.43 -6.43 -14.28
N GLY A 129 16.88 -7.49 -14.95
CA GLY A 129 16.00 -8.57 -15.43
C GLY A 129 15.24 -9.27 -14.30
N LEU A 130 15.92 -9.58 -13.19
CA LEU A 130 15.28 -10.14 -11.99
C LEU A 130 14.24 -9.18 -11.39
N PHE A 131 14.55 -7.89 -11.37
CA PHE A 131 13.62 -6.85 -10.93
C PHE A 131 12.33 -6.87 -11.76
N LEU A 132 12.45 -6.88 -13.09
CA LEU A 132 11.30 -6.90 -14.01
C LEU A 132 10.48 -8.19 -13.91
N VAL A 133 11.14 -9.34 -13.76
CA VAL A 133 10.45 -10.61 -13.49
C VAL A 133 9.67 -10.54 -12.17
N GLY A 134 10.29 -9.99 -11.12
CA GLY A 134 9.66 -9.82 -9.82
C GLY A 134 8.39 -8.96 -9.90
N LEU A 135 8.47 -7.79 -10.55
CA LEU A 135 7.32 -6.92 -10.78
C LEU A 135 6.22 -7.60 -11.60
N SER A 136 6.58 -8.36 -12.63
CA SER A 136 5.63 -9.09 -13.47
C SER A 136 4.87 -10.16 -12.68
N LEU A 137 5.55 -10.88 -11.79
CA LEU A 137 4.91 -11.86 -10.90
C LEU A 137 3.96 -11.17 -9.91
N VAL A 138 4.36 -10.04 -9.31
CA VAL A 138 3.48 -9.27 -8.42
C VAL A 138 2.25 -8.76 -9.15
N PHE A 139 2.41 -8.22 -10.37
CA PHE A 139 1.30 -7.77 -11.20
C PHE A 139 0.33 -8.93 -11.50
N TYR A 140 0.87 -10.09 -11.91
CA TYR A 140 0.07 -11.28 -12.15
C TYR A 140 -0.68 -11.75 -10.89
N ALA A 141 -0.02 -11.76 -9.73
CA ALA A 141 -0.68 -12.07 -8.46
C ALA A 141 -1.83 -11.11 -8.15
N GLY A 142 -1.64 -9.82 -8.45
CA GLY A 142 -2.68 -8.79 -8.36
C GLY A 142 -3.86 -9.05 -9.31
N VAL A 143 -3.62 -9.46 -10.55
CA VAL A 143 -4.68 -9.85 -11.50
C VAL A 143 -5.50 -11.02 -10.95
N VAL A 144 -4.83 -12.07 -10.47
CA VAL A 144 -5.50 -13.24 -9.88
C VAL A 144 -6.30 -12.86 -8.63
N LEU A 145 -5.76 -11.98 -7.79
CA LEU A 145 -6.45 -11.44 -6.63
C LEU A 145 -7.69 -10.63 -7.04
N CYS A 146 -7.57 -9.72 -8.01
CA CYS A 146 -8.68 -8.92 -8.51
C CYS A 146 -9.83 -9.80 -9.03
N VAL A 147 -9.52 -10.86 -9.77
CA VAL A 147 -10.51 -11.87 -10.20
C VAL A 147 -11.16 -12.56 -8.99
N GLY A 148 -10.36 -12.89 -7.97
CA GLY A 148 -10.85 -13.46 -6.71
C GLY A 148 -11.67 -12.49 -5.85
N LEU A 149 -11.53 -11.19 -6.04
CA LEU A 149 -12.30 -10.16 -5.33
C LEU A 149 -13.59 -9.78 -6.06
N PHE A 150 -13.74 -10.18 -7.33
CA PHE A 150 -14.89 -9.78 -8.16
C PHE A 150 -16.24 -10.01 -7.45
N PRO A 151 -17.02 -8.94 -7.21
CA PRO A 151 -18.13 -9.02 -6.27
C PRO A 151 -19.34 -9.80 -6.80
N TRP A 152 -19.43 -10.02 -8.11
CA TRP A 152 -20.49 -10.84 -8.73
C TRP A 152 -20.07 -12.30 -8.99
N ARG A 153 -19.05 -12.82 -8.30
CA ARG A 153 -18.63 -14.21 -8.49
C ARG A 153 -19.67 -15.20 -7.93
N ARG A 154 -20.04 -16.19 -8.74
CA ARG A 154 -21.05 -17.24 -8.40
C ARG A 154 -20.75 -18.01 -7.12
N GLY A 155 -19.48 -18.25 -6.79
CA GLY A 155 -19.06 -18.96 -5.56
C GLY A 155 -19.29 -18.19 -4.25
N LEU A 156 -19.85 -16.98 -4.33
CA LEU A 156 -20.18 -16.10 -3.20
C LEU A 156 -21.69 -15.85 -3.10
N ALA A 157 -22.52 -16.58 -3.86
CA ALA A 157 -23.97 -16.36 -3.94
C ALA A 157 -24.67 -16.43 -2.57
N ASP A 158 -24.17 -17.28 -1.67
CA ASP A 158 -24.69 -17.42 -0.30
C ASP A 158 -24.26 -16.27 0.64
N GLU A 159 -23.25 -15.46 0.27
CA GLU A 159 -22.73 -14.34 1.07
C GLU A 159 -23.43 -13.01 0.77
N GLY A 160 -24.21 -12.94 -0.31
CA GLY A 160 -24.91 -11.72 -0.75
C GLY A 160 -23.98 -10.60 -1.26
N PHE A 161 -24.58 -9.48 -1.67
CA PHE A 161 -23.85 -8.30 -2.14
C PHE A 161 -23.22 -7.54 -0.97
N SER A 162 -21.92 -7.23 -1.06
CA SER A 162 -21.18 -6.51 -0.02
C SER A 162 -20.45 -5.30 -0.62
N LEU A 163 -20.77 -4.10 -0.11
CA LEU A 163 -20.07 -2.86 -0.46
C LEU A 163 -18.58 -2.94 -0.09
N GLU A 164 -18.26 -3.60 1.02
CA GLU A 164 -16.86 -3.83 1.42
C GLU A 164 -16.10 -4.63 0.35
N ARG A 165 -16.73 -5.67 -0.22
CA ARG A 165 -16.11 -6.45 -1.31
C ARG A 165 -15.94 -5.62 -2.58
N VAL A 166 -16.92 -4.77 -2.92
CA VAL A 166 -16.80 -3.82 -4.04
C VAL A 166 -15.64 -2.86 -3.81
N ALA A 167 -15.46 -2.36 -2.59
CA ALA A 167 -14.36 -1.46 -2.25
C ALA A 167 -12.99 -2.14 -2.40
N PHE A 168 -12.82 -3.36 -1.87
CA PHE A 168 -11.58 -4.14 -2.06
C PHE A 168 -11.30 -4.45 -3.53
N TRP A 169 -12.33 -4.85 -4.28
CA TRP A 169 -12.20 -5.14 -5.71
C TRP A 169 -11.81 -3.89 -6.51
N LEU A 170 -12.49 -2.76 -6.28
CA LEU A 170 -12.20 -1.51 -6.96
C LEU A 170 -10.79 -1.01 -6.65
N MET A 171 -10.36 -1.06 -5.38
CA MET A 171 -8.99 -0.72 -4.99
C MET A 171 -7.96 -1.58 -5.73
N ALA A 172 -8.18 -2.91 -5.78
CA ALA A 172 -7.27 -3.81 -6.48
C ALA A 172 -7.23 -3.53 -8.00
N LEU A 173 -8.39 -3.25 -8.62
CA LEU A 173 -8.49 -2.89 -10.03
C LEU A 173 -7.75 -1.58 -10.33
N CYS A 174 -8.00 -0.52 -9.55
CA CYS A 174 -7.32 0.77 -9.69
C CYS A 174 -5.80 0.64 -9.50
N THR A 175 -5.36 -0.24 -8.59
CA THR A 175 -3.94 -0.53 -8.38
C THR A 175 -3.31 -1.16 -9.62
N LEU A 176 -3.99 -2.12 -10.24
CA LEU A 176 -3.51 -2.75 -11.48
C LEU A 176 -3.46 -1.77 -12.64
N ILE A 177 -4.48 -0.93 -12.81
CA ILE A 177 -4.48 0.11 -13.86
C ILE A 177 -3.32 1.07 -13.64
N SER A 178 -3.12 1.55 -12.41
CA SER A 178 -2.00 2.43 -12.08
C SER A 178 -0.64 1.77 -12.31
N ALA A 179 -0.48 0.50 -11.91
CA ALA A 179 0.75 -0.25 -12.15
C ALA A 179 1.02 -0.43 -13.65
N ALA A 180 -0.01 -0.61 -14.48
CA ALA A 180 0.12 -0.65 -15.93
C ALA A 180 0.54 0.70 -16.52
N ILE A 181 0.02 1.82 -16.02
CA ILE A 181 0.44 3.17 -16.43
C ILE A 181 1.93 3.40 -16.10
N GLY A 182 2.34 3.12 -14.86
CA GLY A 182 3.74 3.24 -14.44
C GLY A 182 4.67 2.30 -15.22
N GLY A 183 4.25 1.06 -15.44
CA GLY A 183 4.99 0.08 -16.24
C GLY A 183 5.12 0.48 -17.71
N ALA A 184 4.08 1.06 -18.31
CA ALA A 184 4.11 1.57 -19.68
C ALA A 184 5.07 2.76 -19.82
N ALA A 185 5.03 3.71 -18.87
CA ALA A 185 5.98 4.82 -18.83
C ALA A 185 7.43 4.32 -18.68
N GLY A 186 7.64 3.34 -17.79
CA GLY A 186 8.95 2.69 -17.60
C GLY A 186 9.44 1.94 -18.84
N ALA A 187 8.55 1.27 -19.58
CA ALA A 187 8.90 0.58 -20.82
C ALA A 187 9.35 1.54 -21.95
N TYR A 188 8.91 2.80 -21.89
CA TYR A 188 9.31 3.85 -22.82
C TYR A 188 10.62 4.55 -22.43
N PHE A 189 11.23 4.18 -21.30
CA PHE A 189 12.50 4.74 -20.84
C PHE A 189 13.62 4.52 -21.87
N GLY A 190 14.33 5.59 -22.21
CA GLY A 190 15.36 5.60 -23.24
C GLY A 190 14.83 5.76 -24.68
N ASN A 191 13.52 5.70 -24.90
CA ASN A 191 12.87 5.94 -26.20
C ASN A 191 12.17 7.32 -26.25
N GLY A 192 12.80 8.36 -25.71
CA GLY A 192 12.23 9.72 -25.62
C GLY A 192 11.68 10.09 -24.24
N PHE A 193 11.75 9.17 -23.27
CA PHE A 193 11.54 9.45 -21.85
C PHE A 193 12.85 9.23 -21.07
N THR A 194 13.22 10.19 -20.22
CA THR A 194 14.43 10.14 -19.38
C THR A 194 14.09 10.32 -17.91
N ALA A 195 14.97 9.80 -17.06
CA ALA A 195 14.89 9.99 -15.62
C ALA A 195 14.97 11.49 -15.29
N PHE A 196 14.16 11.94 -14.33
CA PHE A 196 14.14 13.32 -13.80
C PHE A 196 14.14 13.30 -12.27
N LEU A 197 14.66 14.37 -11.67
CA LEU A 197 14.73 14.46 -10.21
C LEU A 197 13.34 14.66 -9.60
N ALA A 198 13.14 14.12 -8.40
CA ALA A 198 11.87 14.29 -7.69
C ALA A 198 11.61 15.77 -7.36
N GLU A 199 12.67 16.54 -7.14
CA GLU A 199 12.60 17.99 -6.91
C GLU A 199 12.16 18.77 -8.14
N ASP A 200 12.42 18.24 -9.34
CA ASP A 200 12.02 18.85 -10.62
C ASP A 200 10.52 18.69 -10.90
N VAL A 201 9.84 17.78 -10.18
CA VAL A 201 8.37 17.63 -10.19
C VAL A 201 7.67 18.96 -9.86
N VAL A 202 8.29 19.83 -9.08
CA VAL A 202 7.67 21.10 -8.63
C VAL A 202 8.21 22.32 -9.37
N ARG A 203 9.32 22.17 -10.11
CA ARG A 203 10.10 23.32 -10.63
C ARG A 203 10.01 23.49 -12.14
N LEU A 204 9.75 22.42 -12.88
CA LEU A 204 9.81 22.41 -14.35
C LEU A 204 8.48 21.95 -14.94
N GLU A 205 8.26 22.28 -16.22
CA GLU A 205 7.14 21.69 -16.97
C GLU A 205 7.41 20.23 -17.31
N HIS A 206 6.37 19.40 -17.26
CA HIS A 206 6.50 17.96 -17.46
C HIS A 206 5.95 17.48 -18.78
N ASP A 207 6.69 16.58 -19.42
CA ASP A 207 6.18 15.82 -20.56
C ASP A 207 5.14 14.76 -20.12
N LEU A 208 4.51 14.10 -21.10
CA LEU A 208 3.48 13.09 -20.84
C LEU A 208 4.00 11.90 -20.00
N GLY A 209 5.23 11.45 -20.22
CA GLY A 209 5.83 10.33 -19.51
C GLY A 209 6.14 10.68 -18.05
N GLN A 210 6.66 11.88 -17.82
CA GLN A 210 6.88 12.44 -16.49
C GLN A 210 5.56 12.59 -15.73
N ARG A 211 4.52 13.16 -16.37
CA ARG A 211 3.17 13.25 -15.78
C ARG A 211 2.57 11.87 -15.48
N ALA A 212 2.79 10.87 -16.33
CA ALA A 212 2.34 9.50 -16.08
C ALA A 212 3.00 8.88 -14.84
N ILE A 213 4.29 9.16 -14.60
CA ILE A 213 5.00 8.70 -13.41
C ILE A 213 4.54 9.46 -12.16
N ILE A 214 4.34 10.78 -12.24
CA ILE A 214 3.80 11.58 -11.13
C ILE A 214 2.42 11.06 -10.74
N ALA A 215 1.56 10.80 -11.72
CA ALA A 215 0.24 10.22 -11.53
C ALA A 215 0.33 8.84 -10.87
N HIS A 216 1.17 7.94 -11.42
CA HIS A 216 1.40 6.61 -10.85
C HIS A 216 1.87 6.69 -9.39
N LEU A 217 2.88 7.50 -9.08
CA LEU A 217 3.45 7.60 -7.74
C LEU A 217 2.40 8.03 -6.70
N HIS A 218 1.64 9.09 -6.99
CA HIS A 218 0.65 9.62 -6.05
C HIS A 218 -0.50 8.65 -5.81
N ILE A 219 -1.06 8.08 -6.89
CA ILE A 219 -2.21 7.20 -6.74
C ILE A 219 -1.84 5.86 -6.10
N MET A 220 -0.63 5.35 -6.33
CA MET A 220 -0.18 4.11 -5.69
C MET A 220 -0.15 4.25 -4.16
N LEU A 221 0.37 5.37 -3.63
CA LEU A 221 0.37 5.62 -2.19
C LEU A 221 -1.06 5.73 -1.65
N THR A 222 -1.93 6.47 -2.34
CA THR A 222 -3.35 6.59 -1.95
C THR A 222 -4.06 5.23 -1.94
N LEU A 223 -3.80 4.37 -2.92
CA LEU A 223 -4.42 3.04 -3.01
C LEU A 223 -3.88 2.07 -1.94
N ILE A 224 -2.61 2.21 -1.55
CA ILE A 224 -2.04 1.51 -0.39
C ILE A 224 -2.76 1.94 0.89
N ASP A 225 -2.99 3.24 1.09
CA ASP A 225 -3.72 3.77 2.24
C ASP A 225 -5.19 3.31 2.24
N VAL A 226 -5.84 3.26 1.08
CA VAL A 226 -7.19 2.70 0.93
C VAL A 226 -7.20 1.22 1.30
N ALA A 227 -6.21 0.44 0.87
CA ALA A 227 -6.10 -0.96 1.22
C ALA A 227 -5.92 -1.15 2.74
N LEU A 228 -5.07 -0.33 3.37
CA LEU A 228 -4.91 -0.30 4.84
C LEU A 228 -6.22 0.06 5.53
N LEU A 229 -6.92 1.11 5.09
CA LEU A 229 -8.21 1.53 5.64
C LEU A 229 -9.23 0.39 5.59
N LEU A 230 -9.31 -0.32 4.46
CA LEU A 230 -10.21 -1.46 4.29
C LEU A 230 -9.82 -2.65 5.18
N VAL A 231 -8.52 -2.96 5.29
CA VAL A 231 -8.00 -3.99 6.21
C VAL A 231 -8.35 -3.65 7.66
N VAL A 232 -8.17 -2.40 8.08
CA VAL A 232 -8.52 -1.93 9.42
C VAL A 232 -10.04 -2.03 9.65
N ALA A 233 -10.85 -1.49 8.73
CA ALA A 233 -12.31 -1.55 8.84
C ALA A 233 -12.82 -3.00 9.01
N ARG A 234 -12.25 -3.93 8.25
CA ARG A 234 -12.56 -5.36 8.32
C ARG A 234 -12.07 -6.00 9.62
N THR A 235 -10.86 -5.65 10.08
CA THR A 235 -10.25 -6.19 11.31
C THR A 235 -11.07 -5.84 12.56
N PHE A 236 -11.60 -4.62 12.64
CA PHE A 236 -12.51 -4.22 13.72
C PHE A 236 -13.97 -4.67 13.50
N GLY A 237 -14.23 -5.40 12.41
CA GLY A 237 -15.51 -6.03 12.08
C GLY A 237 -16.68 -5.07 11.94
N LEU A 238 -16.44 -3.81 11.55
CA LEU A 238 -17.44 -2.73 11.53
C LEU A 238 -18.70 -3.15 10.76
N ARG A 239 -19.88 -2.81 11.29
CA ARG A 239 -21.20 -3.21 10.74
C ARG A 239 -22.22 -2.10 10.91
N GLY A 240 -23.31 -2.18 10.15
CA GLY A 240 -24.45 -1.27 10.24
C GLY A 240 -24.35 -0.07 9.30
N ARG A 241 -25.21 0.93 9.53
CA ARG A 241 -25.39 2.07 8.61
C ARG A 241 -24.11 2.88 8.38
N ALA A 242 -23.39 3.21 9.45
CA ALA A 242 -22.16 4.00 9.34
C ALA A 242 -21.03 3.24 8.62
N HIS A 243 -20.94 1.91 8.77
CA HIS A 243 -20.04 1.10 7.95
C HIS A 243 -20.42 1.15 6.47
N ASN A 244 -21.71 1.02 6.13
CA ASN A 244 -22.16 1.10 4.74
C ASN A 244 -21.89 2.48 4.11
N VAL A 245 -22.10 3.55 4.88
CA VAL A 245 -21.74 4.92 4.48
C VAL A 245 -20.23 5.03 4.25
N ALA A 246 -19.41 4.53 5.18
CA ALA A 246 -17.96 4.53 5.03
C ALA A 246 -17.52 3.76 3.77
N MET A 247 -18.07 2.56 3.52
CA MET A 247 -17.74 1.79 2.31
C MET A 247 -18.17 2.53 1.03
N GLY A 248 -19.34 3.17 1.02
CA GLY A 248 -19.78 4.00 -0.11
C GLY A 248 -18.84 5.18 -0.37
N LEU A 249 -18.39 5.85 0.68
CA LEU A 249 -17.39 6.93 0.60
C LEU A 249 -16.03 6.42 0.12
N VAL A 250 -15.58 5.24 0.57
CA VAL A 250 -14.34 4.63 0.07
C VAL A 250 -14.45 4.32 -1.43
N ILE A 251 -15.56 3.73 -1.88
CA ILE A 251 -15.78 3.42 -3.29
C ILE A 251 -15.73 4.68 -4.13
N ALA A 252 -16.52 5.70 -3.76
CA ALA A 252 -16.58 6.96 -4.50
C ALA A 252 -15.24 7.70 -4.47
N GLY A 253 -14.61 7.82 -3.30
CA GLY A 253 -13.32 8.47 -3.12
C GLY A 253 -12.21 7.79 -3.92
N THR A 254 -12.16 6.44 -3.92
CA THR A 254 -11.19 5.66 -4.69
C THR A 254 -11.36 5.88 -6.19
N ALA A 255 -12.60 5.83 -6.68
CA ALA A 255 -12.88 6.06 -8.10
C ALA A 255 -12.51 7.48 -8.54
N VAL A 256 -12.96 8.49 -7.78
CA VAL A 256 -12.68 9.91 -8.08
C VAL A 256 -11.18 10.19 -8.03
N ALA A 257 -10.50 9.80 -6.95
CA ALA A 257 -9.06 10.02 -6.81
C ALA A 257 -8.29 9.33 -7.94
N SER A 258 -8.59 8.05 -8.25
CA SER A 258 -7.89 7.32 -9.31
C SER A 258 -8.06 7.96 -10.68
N LEU A 259 -9.31 8.23 -11.08
CA LEU A 259 -9.60 8.81 -12.38
C LEU A 259 -9.01 10.23 -12.52
N ALA A 260 -9.09 11.03 -11.46
CA ALA A 260 -8.52 12.38 -11.47
C ALA A 260 -6.99 12.34 -11.54
N THR A 261 -6.33 11.47 -10.77
CA THR A 261 -4.87 11.33 -10.82
C THR A 261 -4.39 10.85 -12.18
N TRP A 262 -5.07 9.88 -12.81
CA TRP A 262 -4.74 9.52 -14.19
C TRP A 262 -5.01 10.68 -15.16
N GLY A 263 -6.04 11.47 -14.89
CA GLY A 263 -6.36 12.70 -15.62
C GLY A 263 -5.25 13.74 -15.60
N VAL A 264 -4.33 13.74 -14.62
CA VAL A 264 -3.16 14.65 -14.56
C VAL A 264 -2.34 14.59 -15.84
N MET A 265 -2.31 13.43 -16.51
CA MET A 265 -1.61 13.26 -17.80
C MET A 265 -2.14 14.19 -18.90
N VAL A 266 -3.39 14.65 -18.81
CA VAL A 266 -4.08 15.42 -19.86
C VAL A 266 -4.58 16.78 -19.37
N ILE A 267 -5.06 16.85 -18.13
CA ILE A 267 -5.76 18.02 -17.55
C ILE A 267 -5.19 18.42 -16.19
N GLU A 268 -3.86 18.50 -16.09
CA GLU A 268 -3.08 18.76 -14.86
C GLU A 268 -3.71 19.80 -13.92
N GLY A 269 -4.05 20.99 -14.40
CA GLY A 269 -4.57 22.08 -13.56
C GLY A 269 -5.96 21.82 -12.96
N VAL A 270 -6.82 21.03 -13.62
CA VAL A 270 -8.17 20.70 -13.08
C VAL A 270 -8.13 19.39 -12.29
N ALA A 271 -7.23 18.48 -12.66
CA ALA A 271 -7.08 17.18 -12.02
C ALA A 271 -6.84 17.32 -10.51
N HIS A 272 -5.95 18.21 -10.07
CA HIS A 272 -5.64 18.42 -8.65
C HIS A 272 -6.86 18.83 -7.81
N LYS A 273 -7.73 19.69 -8.34
CA LYS A 273 -9.01 20.05 -7.70
C LYS A 273 -9.92 18.84 -7.51
N ILE A 274 -10.01 17.97 -8.51
CA ILE A 274 -10.85 16.77 -8.45
C ILE A 274 -10.23 15.72 -7.51
N ILE A 275 -8.89 15.59 -7.49
CA ILE A 275 -8.18 14.73 -6.53
C ILE A 275 -8.54 15.12 -5.09
N ASN A 276 -8.57 16.41 -4.77
CA ASN A 276 -8.94 16.90 -3.43
C ASN A 276 -10.36 16.49 -3.02
N VAL A 277 -11.31 16.45 -3.98
CA VAL A 277 -12.67 15.93 -3.73
C VAL A 277 -12.62 14.44 -3.37
N GLY A 278 -11.87 13.65 -4.13
CA GLY A 278 -11.67 12.23 -3.84
C GLY A 278 -11.04 12.00 -2.46
N ALA A 279 -10.00 12.76 -2.13
CA ALA A 279 -9.32 12.72 -0.84
C ALA A 279 -10.25 13.08 0.32
N PHE A 280 -11.12 14.09 0.16
CA PHE A 280 -12.10 14.46 1.18
C PHE A 280 -13.09 13.32 1.50
N LEU A 281 -13.56 12.60 0.47
CA LEU A 281 -14.43 11.43 0.67
C LEU A 281 -13.72 10.31 1.43
N LEU A 282 -12.46 10.04 1.08
CA LEU A 282 -11.62 9.05 1.77
C LEU A 282 -11.35 9.45 3.23
N LEU A 283 -11.09 10.73 3.49
CA LEU A 283 -10.91 11.28 4.83
C LEU A 283 -12.15 11.11 5.70
N ALA A 284 -13.32 11.43 5.16
CA ALA A 284 -14.59 11.24 5.85
C ALA A 284 -14.81 9.75 6.18
N ALA A 285 -14.51 8.84 5.25
CA ALA A 285 -14.59 7.40 5.50
C ALA A 285 -13.63 6.94 6.60
N ALA A 286 -12.37 7.38 6.55
CA ALA A 286 -11.35 7.05 7.55
C ALA A 286 -11.73 7.55 8.95
N ALA A 287 -12.30 8.76 9.06
CA ALA A 287 -12.80 9.30 10.31
C ALA A 287 -13.94 8.45 10.88
N ILE A 288 -14.90 8.03 10.04
CA ILE A 288 -16.00 7.13 10.46
C ILE A 288 -15.42 5.81 10.97
N VAL A 289 -14.50 5.19 10.23
CA VAL A 289 -13.86 3.92 10.61
C VAL A 289 -13.13 4.05 11.95
N ALA A 290 -12.35 5.11 12.13
CA ALA A 290 -11.60 5.34 13.37
C ALA A 290 -12.53 5.54 14.58
N ILE A 291 -13.55 6.40 14.46
CA ILE A 291 -14.52 6.67 15.53
C ILE A 291 -15.27 5.40 15.92
N GLN A 292 -15.75 4.64 14.93
CA GLN A 292 -16.45 3.39 15.21
C GLN A 292 -15.53 2.31 15.79
N GLY A 293 -14.29 2.24 15.33
CA GLY A 293 -13.29 1.32 15.88
C GLY A 293 -13.01 1.61 17.36
N PHE A 294 -12.85 2.88 17.73
CA PHE A 294 -12.63 3.27 19.12
C PHE A 294 -13.86 2.98 19.99
N ALA A 295 -15.07 3.25 19.48
CA ALA A 295 -16.30 2.91 20.18
C ALA A 295 -16.39 1.41 20.48
N ARG A 296 -16.03 0.56 19.51
CA ARG A 296 -16.00 -0.90 19.69
C ARG A 296 -14.95 -1.38 20.68
N LEU A 297 -13.74 -0.83 20.65
CA LEU A 297 -12.70 -1.16 21.63
C LEU A 297 -13.17 -0.92 23.06
N VAL A 298 -13.83 0.22 23.28
CA VAL A 298 -14.38 0.57 24.58
C VAL A 298 -15.53 -0.38 24.95
N GLU A 299 -16.44 -0.67 24.01
CA GLU A 299 -17.58 -1.56 24.24
C GLU A 299 -17.16 -2.99 24.56
N GLU A 300 -16.25 -3.59 23.78
CA GLU A 300 -15.72 -4.93 24.02
C GLU A 300 -15.14 -5.05 25.43
N ARG A 301 -14.32 -4.08 25.84
CA ARG A 301 -13.68 -4.10 27.15
C ARG A 301 -14.66 -3.92 28.30
N LEU A 302 -15.61 -2.99 28.17
CA LEU A 302 -16.61 -2.75 29.21
C LEU A 302 -17.59 -3.92 29.36
N ASN A 303 -17.92 -4.60 28.26
CA ASN A 303 -18.74 -5.81 28.31
C ASN A 303 -18.04 -6.96 29.04
N HIS A 304 -16.71 -7.04 28.97
CA HIS A 304 -15.91 -7.99 29.76
C HIS A 304 -15.83 -7.64 31.26
N GLU A 305 -15.93 -6.36 31.64
CA GLU A 305 -15.75 -5.89 33.02
C GLU A 305 -17.08 -5.77 33.82
N GLY A 306 -18.22 -6.07 33.20
CA GLY A 306 -19.54 -6.15 33.85
C GLY A 306 -20.42 -4.89 33.71
N SER A 307 -21.73 -5.08 33.85
CA SER A 307 -22.77 -4.11 33.48
C SER A 307 -23.00 -3.02 34.54
N GLY A 308 -22.24 -1.94 34.44
CA GLY A 308 -22.53 -0.66 35.10
C GLY A 308 -22.29 0.49 34.14
N ARG A 309 -23.01 1.62 34.30
CA ARG A 309 -22.74 2.82 33.49
C ARG A 309 -21.26 3.22 33.68
N PRO A 310 -20.43 3.18 32.64
CA PRO A 310 -19.00 3.39 32.77
C PRO A 310 -18.72 4.88 33.05
N SER A 311 -17.95 5.16 34.10
CA SER A 311 -17.42 6.51 34.32
C SER A 311 -16.44 6.88 33.20
N TRP A 312 -16.20 8.18 33.01
CA TRP A 312 -15.27 8.68 31.99
C TRP A 312 -13.87 8.06 32.12
N GLY A 313 -13.35 7.95 33.34
CA GLY A 313 -12.04 7.31 33.60
C GLY A 313 -12.01 5.83 33.21
N ARG A 314 -13.11 5.09 33.36
CA ARG A 314 -13.20 3.69 32.88
C ARG A 314 -13.19 3.59 31.37
N ARG A 315 -13.86 4.52 30.66
CA ARG A 315 -13.81 4.57 29.20
C ARG A 315 -12.41 4.87 28.68
N LEU A 316 -11.71 5.82 29.31
CA LEU A 316 -10.33 6.15 28.93
C LEU A 316 -9.38 4.99 29.19
N LYS A 317 -9.49 4.33 30.35
CA LYS A 317 -8.71 3.12 30.66
C LYS A 317 -8.99 1.98 29.68
N ALA A 318 -10.25 1.77 29.31
CA ALA A 318 -10.65 0.76 28.33
C ALA A 318 -10.04 1.05 26.95
N LEU A 319 -10.09 2.30 26.51
CA LEU A 319 -9.52 2.76 25.23
C LEU A 319 -8.01 2.49 25.14
N LEU A 320 -7.27 2.74 26.22
CA LEU A 320 -5.80 2.60 26.28
C LEU A 320 -5.34 1.20 26.70
N SER A 321 -6.25 0.25 26.92
CA SER A 321 -5.91 -1.08 27.44
C SER A 321 -5.24 -1.99 26.40
N ASP A 322 -5.48 -1.74 25.12
CA ASP A 322 -4.84 -2.44 23.99
C ASP A 322 -4.08 -1.40 23.14
N PRO A 323 -2.78 -1.17 23.43
CA PRO A 323 -2.00 -0.14 22.75
C PRO A 323 -1.81 -0.42 21.26
N VAL A 324 -1.87 -1.70 20.84
CA VAL A 324 -1.72 -2.07 19.43
C VAL A 324 -2.96 -1.69 18.65
N ARG A 325 -4.14 -2.10 19.12
CA ARG A 325 -5.41 -1.73 18.46
C ARG A 325 -5.70 -0.25 18.57
N PHE A 326 -5.36 0.38 19.69
CA PHE A 326 -5.42 1.83 19.83
C PHE A 326 -4.54 2.51 18.80
N GLY A 327 -3.28 2.09 18.68
CA GLY A 327 -2.30 2.66 17.73
C GLY A 327 -2.81 2.63 16.29
N LEU A 328 -3.36 1.50 15.83
CA LEU A 328 -3.92 1.35 14.48
C LEU A 328 -5.04 2.37 14.17
N LEU A 329 -5.93 2.63 15.13
CA LEU A 329 -7.02 3.59 14.95
C LEU A 329 -6.56 5.03 15.16
N PHE A 330 -5.61 5.23 16.07
CA PHE A 330 -5.02 6.54 16.33
C PHE A 330 -4.28 7.03 15.09
N GLU A 331 -3.54 6.17 14.41
CA GLU A 331 -2.83 6.49 13.18
C GLU A 331 -3.77 7.02 12.10
N LEU A 332 -4.96 6.42 11.92
CA LEU A 332 -5.98 6.94 11.00
C LEU A 332 -6.42 8.38 11.35
N ILE A 333 -6.56 8.72 12.63
CA ILE A 333 -6.90 10.09 13.04
C ILE A 333 -5.69 11.01 12.88
N PHE A 334 -4.52 10.58 13.32
CA PHE A 334 -3.30 11.36 13.32
C PHE A 334 -2.91 11.76 11.90
N VAL A 335 -2.90 10.81 10.96
CA VAL A 335 -2.62 11.10 9.54
C VAL A 335 -3.66 12.07 8.98
N ASN A 336 -4.95 11.85 9.25
CA ASN A 336 -6.00 12.74 8.77
C ASN A 336 -5.84 14.18 9.29
N VAL A 337 -5.48 14.36 10.56
CA VAL A 337 -5.41 15.68 11.21
C VAL A 337 -4.08 16.38 10.93
N VAL A 338 -2.97 15.66 10.92
CA VAL A 338 -1.63 16.24 10.85
C VAL A 338 -1.10 16.32 9.43
N VAL A 339 -1.48 15.37 8.57
CA VAL A 339 -0.95 15.27 7.21
C VAL A 339 -2.01 15.71 6.20
N THR A 340 -3.14 15.01 6.17
CA THR A 340 -4.07 15.14 5.04
C THR A 340 -4.91 16.41 5.09
N ALA A 341 -5.50 16.77 6.23
CA ALA A 341 -6.33 17.98 6.32
C ALA A 341 -5.52 19.27 6.09
N PRO A 342 -4.32 19.45 6.66
CA PRO A 342 -3.45 20.58 6.33
C PRO A 342 -3.03 20.57 4.86
N GLY A 343 -2.70 19.40 4.31
CA GLY A 343 -2.36 19.26 2.89
C GLY A 343 -3.49 19.71 1.96
N VAL A 344 -4.72 19.25 2.21
CA VAL A 344 -5.92 19.66 1.46
C VAL A 344 -6.20 21.16 1.64
N TYR A 345 -6.08 21.69 2.86
CA TYR A 345 -6.26 23.12 3.13
C TYR A 345 -5.24 23.97 2.35
N VAL A 346 -3.95 23.62 2.41
CA VAL A 346 -2.90 24.32 1.67
C VAL A 346 -3.18 24.23 0.18
N ALA A 347 -3.52 23.04 -0.35
CA ALA A 347 -3.82 22.85 -1.77
C ALA A 347 -4.97 23.75 -2.27
N PHE A 348 -6.05 23.91 -1.49
CA PHE A 348 -7.15 24.81 -1.84
C PHE A 348 -6.77 26.30 -1.80
N ASN A 349 -5.74 26.67 -1.03
CA ASN A 349 -5.30 28.07 -0.87
C ASN A 349 -4.08 28.44 -1.72
N LEU A 350 -3.44 27.47 -2.40
CA LEU A 350 -2.34 27.74 -3.35
C LEU A 350 -2.86 28.18 -4.73
N GLU A 351 -4.15 28.02 -5.01
CA GLU A 351 -4.77 28.39 -6.28
C GLU A 351 -5.50 29.75 -6.25
N THR A 352 -5.29 30.54 -5.19
CA THR A 352 -5.61 31.97 -5.08
C THR A 352 -4.33 32.77 -5.02
#